data_AF-A0A4Z0BCU7-F1
#
_entry.id   AF-A0A4Z0BCU7-F1
#
_cell.length_a   1.000
_cell.length_b   1.000
_cell.length_c   1.000
_cell.angle_alpha   90.00
_cell.angle_beta   90.00
_cell.angle_gamma   90.00
#
_symmetry.space_group_name_H-M   'P 1'
#
loop_
_entity.id
_entity.type
_entity.pdbx_description
1 polymer ?
#
loop_
_entity_poly.entity_id
_entity_poly.type
_entity_poly.pdbx_seq_one_letter_code
_entity_poly.pdbx_strand_id
1 'polypeptide(L)'
;MPFEVRYRHESDHVVVTFSGTPTLDEFLSVLQEVGADSVVWAPSLVALDLRGVSTPYSFTEQLRIGESVGRNFAHLRRIAAIVPPERITRVGEKVANRTGARTLVFSEEPPAVAWLRGTD
;
A
#
# COMPACT_ATOMS: atom_id res chain seq x y z
N MET A 1 -7.57 -18.48 2.12
CA MET A 1 -8.29 -17.69 1.10
C MET A 1 -7.31 -17.39 -0.02
N PRO A 2 -7.71 -17.48 -1.30
CA PRO A 2 -6.81 -17.09 -2.39
C PRO A 2 -6.40 -15.63 -2.22
N PHE A 3 -5.21 -15.29 -2.70
CA PHE A 3 -4.75 -13.91 -2.75
C PHE A 3 -5.44 -13.19 -3.90
N GLU A 4 -6.11 -12.08 -3.61
CA GLU A 4 -6.86 -11.29 -4.58
C GLU A 4 -6.48 -9.80 -4.47
N VAL A 5 -6.49 -9.13 -5.62
CA VAL A 5 -6.34 -7.67 -5.73
C VAL A 5 -7.53 -7.10 -6.49
N ARG A 6 -8.10 -6.02 -5.95
CA ARG A 6 -9.20 -5.29 -6.57
C ARG A 6 -8.88 -3.81 -6.66
N TYR A 7 -9.28 -3.20 -7.77
CA TYR A 7 -9.10 -1.78 -8.04
C TYR A 7 -10.44 -1.06 -7.98
N ARG A 8 -10.49 0.05 -7.26
CA ARG A 8 -11.59 1.01 -7.31
C ARG A 8 -11.03 2.36 -7.70
N HIS A 9 -11.36 2.82 -8.91
CA HIS A 9 -10.96 4.11 -9.43
C HIS A 9 -11.96 5.17 -8.97
N GLU A 10 -11.51 6.04 -8.08
CA GLU A 10 -12.25 7.24 -7.69
C GLU A 10 -11.84 8.40 -8.60
N SER A 11 -12.58 9.51 -8.52
CA SER A 11 -12.27 10.71 -9.33
C SER A 11 -10.90 11.33 -9.02
N ASP A 12 -10.37 11.10 -7.82
CA ASP A 12 -9.17 11.77 -7.31
C ASP A 12 -8.11 10.84 -6.69
N HIS A 13 -8.37 9.54 -6.58
CA HIS A 13 -7.41 8.53 -6.14
C HIS A 13 -7.80 7.14 -6.62
N VAL A 14 -6.90 6.17 -6.49
CA VAL A 14 -7.20 4.75 -6.70
C VAL A 14 -7.11 4.02 -5.37
N VAL A 15 -8.13 3.20 -5.07
CA VAL A 15 -8.09 2.27 -3.95
C VAL A 15 -7.73 0.88 -4.47
N VAL A 16 -6.64 0.32 -3.95
CA VAL A 16 -6.19 -1.03 -4.24
C VAL A 16 -6.44 -1.89 -3.00
N THR A 17 -7.38 -2.81 -3.08
CA THR A 17 -7.73 -3.71 -1.97
C THR A 17 -7.04 -5.04 -2.16
N PHE A 18 -6.28 -5.45 -1.14
CA PHE A 18 -5.59 -6.73 -1.06
C PHE A 18 -6.30 -7.62 -0.04
N SER A 19 -6.57 -8.87 -0.41
CA SER A 19 -7.18 -9.84 0.50
C SER A 19 -6.62 -11.24 0.33
N GLY A 20 -6.54 -12.00 1.42
CA GLY A 20 -6.09 -13.40 1.42
C GLY A 20 -4.86 -13.64 2.29
N THR A 21 -4.18 -14.76 2.02
CA THR A 21 -2.99 -15.21 2.76
C THR A 21 -1.79 -15.37 1.83
N PRO A 22 -1.33 -14.31 1.14
CA PRO A 22 -0.17 -14.40 0.25
C PRO A 22 1.10 -14.74 1.03
N THR A 23 1.96 -15.55 0.43
CA THR A 23 3.38 -15.60 0.78
C THR A 23 4.05 -14.26 0.50
N LEU A 24 5.23 -14.02 1.08
CA LEU A 24 5.96 -12.79 0.80
C LEU A 24 6.23 -12.61 -0.70
N ASP A 25 6.67 -13.66 -1.40
CA ASP A 25 7.06 -13.54 -2.80
C ASP A 25 5.85 -13.27 -3.72
N GLU A 26 4.69 -13.87 -3.43
CA GLU A 26 3.42 -13.53 -4.10
C GLU A 26 3.06 -12.06 -3.88
N PHE A 27 3.16 -11.58 -2.63
CA PHE A 27 2.84 -10.21 -2.30
C PHE A 27 3.78 -9.21 -2.96
N LEU A 28 5.09 -9.50 -2.99
CA LEU A 28 6.09 -8.67 -3.66
C LEU A 28 5.87 -8.62 -5.18
N SER A 29 5.53 -9.75 -5.80
CA SER A 29 5.26 -9.83 -7.24
C SER A 29 4.06 -8.97 -7.61
N VAL A 30 2.98 -9.06 -6.82
CA VAL A 30 1.79 -8.24 -7.04
C VAL A 30 2.06 -6.75 -6.78
N LEU A 31 2.86 -6.38 -5.78
CA LEU A 31 3.24 -4.96 -5.59
C LEU A 31 3.98 -4.40 -6.80
N GLN A 32 4.79 -5.21 -7.49
CA GLN A 32 5.46 -4.82 -8.72
C GLN A 32 4.45 -4.63 -9.87
N GLU A 33 3.50 -5.54 -10.03
CA GLU A 33 2.43 -5.44 -11.04
C GLU A 33 1.57 -4.19 -10.82
N VAL A 34 1.06 -3.99 -9.58
CA VAL A 34 0.27 -2.81 -9.19
C VAL A 34 1.09 -1.53 -9.40
N GLY A 35 2.38 -1.55 -9.09
CA GLY A 35 3.30 -0.43 -9.34
C GLY A 35 3.38 -0.07 -10.81
N ALA A 36 3.56 -1.06 -11.69
CA ALA A 36 3.60 -0.87 -13.14
C ALA A 36 2.27 -0.35 -13.70
N ASP A 37 1.14 -0.94 -13.28
CA ASP A 37 -0.20 -0.50 -13.67
C ASP A 37 -0.46 0.95 -13.25
N SER A 38 0.07 1.36 -12.09
CA SER A 38 -0.17 2.69 -11.52
C SER A 38 0.51 3.84 -12.26
N VAL A 39 1.42 3.56 -13.20
CA VAL A 39 2.12 4.61 -13.99
C VAL A 39 1.13 5.44 -14.81
N VAL A 40 0.02 4.84 -15.24
CA VAL A 40 -1.00 5.50 -16.09
C VAL A 40 -2.21 6.02 -15.31
N TRP A 41 -2.22 5.92 -13.98
CA TRP A 41 -3.35 6.36 -13.17
C TRP A 41 -3.43 7.89 -13.08
N ALA A 42 -4.54 8.44 -13.57
CA ALA A 42 -4.76 9.88 -13.67
C ALA A 42 -4.72 10.63 -12.31
N PRO A 43 -5.06 10.00 -11.17
CA PRO A 43 -4.56 10.47 -9.90
C PRO A 43 -3.32 9.67 -9.47
N SER A 44 -2.19 10.36 -9.26
CA SER A 44 -1.00 9.78 -8.63
C SER A 44 -1.16 9.63 -7.10
N LEU A 45 -2.39 9.39 -6.63
CA LEU A 45 -2.77 9.23 -5.22
C LEU A 45 -3.37 7.84 -5.05
N VAL A 46 -2.85 7.05 -4.12
CA VAL A 46 -3.27 5.65 -3.96
C VAL A 46 -3.52 5.31 -2.50
N ALA A 47 -4.63 4.64 -2.23
CA ALA A 47 -4.89 3.96 -0.97
C ALA A 47 -4.69 2.45 -1.16
N LEU A 48 -3.78 1.85 -0.39
CA LEU A 48 -3.56 0.42 -0.34
C LEU A 48 -4.31 -0.14 0.88
N ASP A 49 -5.45 -0.79 0.65
CA ASP A 49 -6.21 -1.45 1.71
C ASP A 49 -5.69 -2.88 1.92
N LEU A 50 -4.98 -3.07 3.02
CA LEU A 50 -4.32 -4.31 3.43
C LEU A 50 -5.09 -5.02 4.55
N ARG A 51 -6.27 -4.52 4.95
CA ARG A 51 -7.06 -5.12 6.05
C ARG A 51 -7.53 -6.54 5.75
N GLY A 52 -7.65 -6.91 4.48
CA GLY A 52 -7.97 -8.26 4.04
C GLY A 52 -6.78 -9.23 4.02
N VAL A 53 -5.54 -8.74 4.17
CA VAL A 53 -4.34 -9.59 4.16
C VAL A 53 -4.11 -10.13 5.56
N SER A 54 -4.18 -11.45 5.73
CA SER A 54 -4.06 -12.09 7.04
C SER A 54 -2.69 -12.72 7.31
N THR A 55 -1.78 -12.76 6.34
CA THR A 55 -0.40 -13.23 6.53
C THR A 55 0.33 -12.45 7.62
N PRO A 56 0.94 -13.12 8.62
CA PRO A 56 1.70 -12.47 9.68
C PRO A 56 3.15 -12.24 9.26
N TYR A 57 3.41 -11.19 8.47
CA TYR A 57 4.77 -10.86 8.04
C TYR A 57 5.66 -10.51 9.23
N SER A 58 6.80 -11.18 9.33
CA SER A 58 7.87 -10.87 10.26
C SER A 58 8.47 -9.49 10.01
N PHE A 59 9.27 -9.01 10.98
CA PHE A 59 9.96 -7.72 10.86
C PHE A 59 10.79 -7.61 9.57
N THR A 60 11.59 -8.62 9.25
CA THR A 60 12.44 -8.62 8.04
C THR A 60 11.61 -8.60 6.76
N GLU A 61 10.46 -9.30 6.74
CA GLU A 61 9.55 -9.29 5.60
C GLU A 61 8.88 -7.92 5.44
N GLN A 62 8.52 -7.25 6.54
CA GLN A 62 8.00 -5.87 6.50
C GLN A 62 9.03 -4.88 5.94
N LEU A 63 10.33 -5.07 6.20
CA LEU A 63 11.39 -4.28 5.58
C LEU A 63 11.39 -4.48 4.05
N ARG A 64 11.36 -5.74 3.59
CA ARG A 64 11.32 -6.08 2.15
C ARG A 64 10.08 -5.50 1.45
N ILE A 65 8.92 -5.59 2.11
CA ILE A 65 7.68 -4.97 1.63
C ILE A 65 7.85 -3.46 1.52
N GLY A 66 8.38 -2.81 2.55
CA GLY A 66 8.66 -1.37 2.53
C GLY A 66 9.59 -0.95 1.39
N GLU A 67 10.67 -1.71 1.15
CA GLU A 67 11.57 -1.45 0.01
C GLU A 67 10.85 -1.58 -1.33
N SER A 68 10.03 -2.62 -1.49
CA SER A 68 9.26 -2.84 -2.72
C SER A 68 8.25 -1.70 -2.95
N VAL A 69 7.55 -1.27 -1.91
CA VAL A 69 6.64 -0.10 -1.99
C VAL A 69 7.42 1.14 -2.40
N GLY A 70 8.56 1.40 -1.76
CA GLY A 70 9.39 2.55 -2.04
C GLY A 70 9.94 2.59 -3.47
N ARG A 71 10.27 1.45 -4.06
CA ARG A 71 10.79 1.36 -5.44
C ARG A 71 9.68 1.42 -6.48
N ASN A 72 8.65 0.59 -6.34
CA ASN A 72 7.63 0.39 -7.37
C ASN A 72 6.61 1.52 -7.45
N PHE A 73 6.51 2.36 -6.41
CA PHE A 73 5.53 3.45 -6.33
C PHE A 73 6.18 4.84 -6.14
N ALA A 74 7.47 4.99 -6.41
CA ALA A 74 8.17 6.27 -6.28
C ALA A 74 7.60 7.39 -7.17
N HIS A 75 6.92 7.03 -8.26
CA HIS A 75 6.23 7.98 -9.15
C HIS A 75 4.91 8.50 -8.59
N LEU A 76 4.35 7.85 -7.56
CA LEU A 76 3.12 8.31 -6.92
C LEU A 76 3.39 9.49 -5.98
N ARG A 77 2.47 10.45 -5.97
CA ARG A 77 2.57 11.65 -5.13
C ARG A 77 2.34 11.33 -3.65
N ARG A 78 1.38 10.45 -3.33
CA ARG A 78 1.07 9.98 -1.97
C ARG A 78 0.48 8.57 -1.97
N ILE A 79 0.82 7.79 -0.96
CA ILE A 79 0.36 6.43 -0.74
C ILE A 79 -0.16 6.32 0.70
N ALA A 80 -1.43 5.97 0.87
CA ALA A 80 -1.99 5.66 2.18
C ALA A 80 -2.09 4.15 2.34
N ALA A 81 -1.39 3.57 3.30
CA ALA A 81 -1.50 2.15 3.61
C ALA A 81 -2.49 1.95 4.76
N ILE A 82 -3.59 1.24 4.51
CA ILE A 82 -4.64 0.98 5.50
C ILE A 82 -4.46 -0.45 6.00
N VAL A 83 -4.13 -0.62 7.27
CA VAL A 83 -3.88 -1.92 7.90
C VAL A 83 -4.80 -2.11 9.11
N PRO A 84 -5.02 -3.34 9.59
CA PRO A 84 -5.69 -3.55 10.87
C PRO A 84 -4.94 -2.83 12.00
N PRO A 85 -5.63 -2.19 12.98
CA PRO A 85 -4.99 -1.42 14.06
C PRO A 85 -3.86 -2.17 14.78
N GLU A 86 -4.06 -3.46 15.03
CA GLU A 86 -3.12 -4.36 15.70
C GLU A 86 -1.85 -4.66 14.87
N ARG A 87 -1.83 -4.29 13.58
CA ARG A 87 -0.71 -4.50 12.66
C ARG A 87 0.08 -3.23 12.34
N ILE A 88 -0.24 -2.10 13.00
CA ILE A 88 0.50 -0.85 12.80
C ILE A 88 1.87 -0.93 13.48
N THR A 89 2.91 -1.26 12.71
CA THR A 89 4.31 -1.26 13.18
C THR A 89 5.11 -0.05 12.69
N ARG A 90 4.65 0.63 11.63
CA ARG A 90 5.36 1.69 10.88
C ARG A 90 6.74 1.31 10.33
N VAL A 91 7.10 0.02 10.35
CA VAL A 91 8.39 -0.46 9.83
C VAL A 91 8.46 -0.30 8.31
N GLY A 92 7.47 -0.85 7.60
CA GLY A 92 7.36 -0.72 6.15
C GLY A 92 7.26 0.74 5.69
N GLU A 93 6.50 1.57 6.41
CA GLU A 93 6.36 3.02 6.14
C GLU A 93 7.71 3.74 6.12
N LYS A 94 8.52 3.56 7.17
CA LYS A 94 9.84 4.19 7.29
C LYS A 94 10.76 3.80 6.13
N VAL A 95 10.74 2.52 5.75
CA VAL A 95 11.59 2.01 4.67
C VAL A 95 11.11 2.51 3.30
N ALA A 96 9.79 2.49 3.05
CA ALA A 96 9.21 3.00 1.81
C ALA A 96 9.56 4.48 1.60
N ASN A 97 9.41 5.29 2.65
CA ASN A 97 9.76 6.71 2.62
C ASN A 97 11.25 6.98 2.38
N ARG A 98 12.14 6.17 2.98
CA ARG A 98 13.58 6.29 2.72
C ARG A 98 13.96 5.88 1.30
N THR A 99 13.18 5.01 0.68
CA THR A 99 13.50 4.40 -0.62
C THR A 99 12.96 5.21 -1.80
N GLY A 100 11.89 5.99 -1.63
CA GLY A 100 11.45 6.95 -2.65
C GLY A 100 9.96 7.28 -2.67
N ALA A 101 9.12 6.48 -2.02
CA ALA A 101 7.68 6.75 -1.96
C ALA A 101 7.35 7.80 -0.88
N ARG A 102 6.15 8.38 -0.96
CA ARG A 102 5.56 9.16 0.14
C ARG A 102 4.39 8.39 0.73
N THR A 103 4.64 7.67 1.81
CA THR A 103 3.70 6.72 2.42
C THR A 103 3.36 7.11 3.86
N LEU A 104 2.08 6.94 4.24
CA LEU A 104 1.64 6.99 5.64
C LEU A 104 0.69 5.82 5.94
N VAL A 105 0.76 5.27 7.16
CA VAL A 105 -0.07 4.15 7.61
C VAL A 105 -1.27 4.62 8.43
N PHE A 106 -2.44 4.04 8.16
CA PHE A 106 -3.71 4.30 8.81
C PHE A 106 -4.39 2.99 9.25
N SER A 107 -5.28 3.08 10.23
CA SER A 107 -6.19 1.98 10.59
C SER A 107 -7.51 2.00 9.82
N GLU A 108 -7.86 3.15 9.25
CA GLU A 108 -9.17 3.41 8.65
C GLU A 108 -9.05 4.19 7.35
N GLU A 109 -10.03 4.00 6.47
CA GLU A 109 -10.06 4.61 5.14
C GLU A 109 -10.37 6.11 5.15
N PRO A 110 -11.35 6.64 5.94
CA PRO A 110 -11.63 8.07 5.95
C PRO A 110 -10.40 8.98 6.25
N PRO A 111 -9.59 8.74 7.30
CA PRO A 111 -8.39 9.56 7.55
C PRO A 111 -7.30 9.34 6.49
N ALA A 112 -7.19 8.12 5.94
CA ALA A 112 -6.27 7.83 4.84
C ALA A 112 -6.57 8.69 3.61
N VAL A 113 -7.84 8.77 3.23
CA VAL A 113 -8.31 9.54 2.08
C VAL A 113 -8.17 11.05 2.32
N ALA A 114 -8.47 11.55 3.53
CA ALA A 114 -8.27 12.95 3.88
C ALA A 114 -6.79 13.37 3.70
N TRP A 115 -5.86 12.54 4.18
CA TRP A 115 -4.43 12.78 4.00
C TRP A 115 -3.99 12.67 2.53
N LEU A 116 -4.53 11.75 1.73
CA LEU A 116 -4.24 11.71 0.30
C LEU A 116 -4.60 13.04 -0.38
N ARG A 117 -5.78 13.59 -0.03
CA ARG A 117 -6.30 14.85 -0.56
C ARG A 117 -5.60 16.09 0.00
N GLY A 118 -4.93 15.98 1.14
CA GLY A 118 -4.35 17.12 1.85
C GLY A 118 -5.40 17.99 2.54
N THR A 119 -6.46 17.34 3.03
CA THR A 119 -7.53 17.93 3.83
C THR A 119 -7.52 17.38 5.25
N ASP A 120 -6.37 16.89 5.70
CA ASP A 120 -6.10 16.37 7.05
C ASP A 120 -5.93 17.49 8.10
#